data_AF-A0A925TWE1-F1
#
_entry.id   AF-A0A925TWE1-F1
#
_cell.length_a   1.000
_cell.length_b   1.000
_cell.length_c   1.000
_cell.angle_alpha   90.00
_cell.angle_beta   90.00
_cell.angle_gamma   90.00
#
_symmetry.space_group_name_H-M   'P 1'
#
loop_
_entity.id
_entity.type
_entity.pdbx_description
1 polymer ?
#
loop_
_entity_poly.entity_id
_entity_poly.type
_entity_poly.pdbx_seq_one_letter_code
_entity_poly.pdbx_strand_id
1 'polypeptide(L)'
;TETGIKLKLLQALFKGRFCIVNSAMVNNTGLEKYCIVADDAEQMKAAIHKTFKKEFSDADLLFRKNIEKEFSDISEIKKLITLLQ
;
A
#
# COMPACT_ATOMS: atom_id res chain seq x y z
N THR A 1 -14.60 -9.20 10.21
CA THR A 1 -14.76 -9.21 8.73
C THR A 1 -13.77 -8.26 8.04
N GLU A 2 -12.53 -8.13 8.52
CA GLU A 2 -11.57 -7.08 8.11
C GLU A 2 -10.50 -7.52 7.08
N THR A 3 -10.46 -8.81 6.72
CA THR A 3 -9.38 -9.38 5.88
C THR A 3 -9.44 -8.94 4.42
N GLY A 4 -10.63 -8.60 3.90
CA GLY A 4 -10.80 -8.21 2.50
C GLY A 4 -10.17 -6.87 2.13
N ILE A 5 -10.11 -5.92 3.07
CA ILE A 5 -9.50 -4.59 2.84
C ILE A 5 -7.97 -4.71 2.82
N LYS A 6 -7.39 -5.47 3.76
CA LYS A 6 -5.95 -5.75 3.81
C LYS A 6 -5.44 -6.33 2.50
N LEU A 7 -6.14 -7.33 1.94
CA LEU A 7 -5.71 -7.99 0.70
C LEU A 7 -5.81 -7.07 -0.52
N LYS A 8 -6.89 -6.30 -0.64
CA LYS A 8 -7.07 -5.32 -1.74
C LYS A 8 -6.00 -4.23 -1.69
N LEU A 9 -5.70 -3.71 -0.50
CA LEU A 9 -4.67 -2.70 -0.32
C LEU A 9 -3.28 -3.24 -0.66
N LEU A 10 -2.98 -4.46 -0.22
CA LEU A 10 -1.73 -5.12 -0.54
C LEU A 10 -1.55 -5.28 -2.05
N GLN A 11 -2.60 -5.76 -2.75
CA GLN A 11 -2.58 -5.86 -4.20
C GLN A 11 -2.35 -4.50 -4.87
N ALA A 12 -2.99 -3.44 -4.36
CA ALA A 12 -2.78 -2.08 -4.87
C ALA A 12 -1.34 -1.58 -4.64
N LEU A 13 -0.72 -1.93 -3.51
CA LEU A 13 0.68 -1.59 -3.20
C LEU A 13 1.69 -2.32 -4.10
N PHE A 14 1.41 -3.58 -4.45
CA PHE A 14 2.27 -4.35 -5.35
C PHE A 14 2.11 -3.96 -6.83
N LYS A 15 0.88 -3.68 -7.28
CA LYS A 15 0.60 -3.32 -8.69
C LYS A 15 0.72 -1.82 -8.97
N GLY A 16 0.75 -0.98 -7.93
CA GLY A 16 0.66 0.47 -8.03
C GLY A 16 1.93 1.22 -7.62
N ARG A 17 1.97 2.52 -7.94
CA ARG A 17 3.09 3.43 -7.61
C ARG A 17 2.92 4.14 -6.27
N PHE A 18 1.81 4.82 -6.03
CA PHE A 18 1.52 5.44 -4.74
C PHE A 18 0.08 5.07 -4.37
N CYS A 19 -0.13 4.62 -3.13
CA CYS A 19 -1.46 4.31 -2.61
C CYS A 19 -1.87 5.41 -1.64
N ILE A 20 -2.93 6.13 -1.98
CA ILE A 20 -3.56 7.13 -1.12
C ILE A 20 -4.78 6.50 -0.50
N VAL A 21 -4.90 6.57 0.82
CA VAL A 21 -5.91 5.85 1.60
C VAL A 21 -6.36 6.69 2.78
N ASN A 22 -7.55 6.40 3.31
CA ASN A 22 -8.00 6.97 4.57
C ASN A 22 -7.44 6.16 5.74
N SER A 23 -7.32 6.78 6.92
CA SER A 23 -6.86 6.16 8.16
C SER A 23 -7.64 4.89 8.48
N ALA A 24 -8.95 4.89 8.25
CA ALA A 24 -9.80 3.71 8.46
C ALA A 24 -9.41 2.48 7.62
N MET A 25 -8.78 2.67 6.45
CA MET A 25 -8.36 1.57 5.59
C MET A 25 -7.05 0.90 6.04
N VAL A 26 -6.18 1.66 6.70
CA VAL A 26 -4.86 1.19 7.11
C VAL A 26 -4.76 0.89 8.59
N ASN A 27 -5.72 1.32 9.40
CA ASN A 27 -5.69 1.12 10.85
C ASN A 27 -5.51 -0.36 11.23
N ASN A 28 -4.52 -0.66 12.07
CA ASN A 28 -4.19 -2.01 12.53
C ASN A 28 -3.84 -2.98 11.37
N THR A 29 -3.37 -2.46 10.25
CA THR A 29 -2.94 -3.28 9.11
C THR A 29 -1.45 -3.48 9.03
N GLY A 30 -0.64 -2.60 9.62
CA GLY A 30 0.82 -2.59 9.44
C GLY A 30 1.25 -2.02 8.08
N LEU A 31 0.30 -1.59 7.24
CA LEU A 31 0.53 -1.02 5.92
C LEU A 31 0.56 0.51 5.90
N GLU A 32 0.30 1.16 7.04
CA GLU A 32 0.22 2.62 7.19
C GLU A 32 1.46 3.31 6.62
N LYS A 33 2.65 2.75 6.87
CA LYS A 33 3.95 3.29 6.42
C LYS A 33 4.22 3.15 4.93
N TYR A 34 3.46 2.32 4.21
CA TYR A 34 3.60 2.11 2.78
C TYR A 34 2.58 2.91 1.96
N CYS A 35 1.65 3.58 2.63
CA CYS A 35 0.58 4.37 2.03
C CYS A 35 0.69 5.85 2.42
N ILE A 36 0.01 6.70 1.66
CA ILE A 36 -0.19 8.12 1.99
C ILE A 36 -1.57 8.23 2.62
N VAL A 37 -1.62 8.62 3.88
CA VAL A 37 -2.87 8.75 4.62
C VAL A 37 -3.46 10.14 4.39
N ALA A 38 -4.71 10.18 3.92
CA ALA A 38 -5.50 11.38 3.70
C ALA A 38 -6.96 11.06 4.04
N ASP A 39 -7.54 11.76 5.02
CA ASP A 39 -8.88 11.45 5.56
C ASP A 39 -9.99 12.31 4.97
N ASP A 40 -9.65 13.50 4.48
CA ASP A 40 -10.59 14.43 3.86
C ASP A 40 -10.30 14.68 2.36
N ALA A 41 -11.29 15.26 1.69
CA ALA A 41 -11.23 15.49 0.25
C ALA A 41 -10.11 16.46 -0.17
N GLU A 42 -9.78 17.44 0.66
CA GLU A 42 -8.73 18.43 0.36
C GLU A 42 -7.34 17.80 0.52
N GLN A 43 -7.14 17.02 1.59
CA GLN A 43 -5.93 16.22 1.77
C GLN A 43 -5.73 15.23 0.62
N MET A 44 -6.81 14.57 0.18
CA MET A 44 -6.73 13.60 -0.91
C MET A 44 -6.38 14.27 -2.25
N LYS A 45 -7.00 15.41 -2.57
CA LYS A 45 -6.63 16.23 -3.74
C LYS A 45 -5.16 16.66 -3.69
N ALA A 46 -4.70 17.16 -2.55
CA ALA A 46 -3.32 17.57 -2.36
C ALA A 46 -2.35 16.40 -2.54
N ALA A 47 -2.66 15.23 -1.96
CA ALA A 47 -1.88 14.01 -2.09
C ALA A 47 -1.79 13.55 -3.55
N ILE A 48 -2.91 13.58 -4.29
CA ILE A 48 -2.93 13.24 -5.73
C ILE A 48 -2.02 14.19 -6.51
N HIS A 49 -2.16 15.50 -6.36
CA HIS A 49 -1.32 16.47 -7.08
C HIS A 49 0.18 16.30 -6.75
N LYS A 50 0.51 16.02 -5.49
CA LYS A 50 1.88 15.80 -5.04
C LYS A 50 2.46 14.51 -5.63
N THR A 51 1.71 13.42 -5.60
CA THR A 51 2.16 12.12 -6.12
C THR A 51 2.21 12.07 -7.63
N PHE A 52 1.34 12.82 -8.33
CA PHE A 52 1.35 12.88 -9.78
C PHE A 52 2.66 13.45 -10.33
N LYS A 53 3.26 14.40 -9.60
CA LYS A 53 4.56 15.01 -9.95
C LYS A 53 5.76 14.29 -9.34
N LYS A 54 5.53 13.34 -8.42
CA LYS A 54 6.60 12.64 -7.73
C LYS A 54 7.06 11.47 -8.59
N GLU A 55 8.36 11.41 -8.85
CA GLU A 55 8.96 10.23 -9.47
C GLU A 55 8.92 9.04 -8.51
N PHE A 56 8.66 7.86 -9.07
CA PHE A 56 8.67 6.62 -8.31
C PHE A 56 10.00 5.92 -8.58
N SER A 57 10.86 5.88 -7.57
CA SER A 57 12.24 5.44 -7.69
C SER A 57 12.42 3.98 -7.32
N ASP A 58 13.55 3.39 -7.71
CA ASP A 58 13.92 2.03 -7.29
C ASP A 58 14.08 1.91 -5.77
N ALA A 59 14.40 3.01 -5.07
CA ALA A 59 14.41 3.04 -3.62
C ALA A 59 13.01 2.86 -3.03
N ASP A 60 11.97 3.42 -3.66
CA ASP A 60 10.58 3.21 -3.25
C ASP A 60 10.14 1.76 -3.49
N LEU A 61 10.60 1.13 -4.59
CA LEU A 61 10.38 -0.30 -4.86
C LEU A 61 11.07 -1.19 -3.81
N LEU A 62 12.34 -0.91 -3.50
CA LEU A 62 13.11 -1.65 -2.49
C LEU A 62 12.47 -1.51 -1.10
N PHE A 63 12.01 -0.32 -0.75
CA PHE A 63 11.29 -0.09 0.50
C PHE A 63 10.03 -0.96 0.58
N ARG A 64 9.28 -1.11 -0.52
CA ARG A 64 8.10 -1.99 -0.58
C ARG A 64 8.39 -3.48 -0.47
N LYS A 65 9.58 -3.95 -0.89
CA LYS A 65 9.94 -5.37 -0.68
C LYS A 65 9.96 -5.76 0.80
N ASN A 66 10.08 -4.81 1.72
CA ASN A 66 9.96 -5.09 3.15
C ASN A 66 8.54 -5.54 3.56
N ILE A 67 7.51 -5.20 2.79
CA ILE A 67 6.15 -5.73 2.98
C ILE A 67 6.17 -7.26 2.89
N GLU A 68 6.90 -7.85 1.94
CA GLU A 68 6.96 -9.30 1.82
C GLU A 68 7.51 -9.97 3.07
N LYS A 69 8.49 -9.34 3.74
CA LYS A 69 9.06 -9.85 5.00
C LYS A 69 8.05 -9.77 6.15
N GLU A 70 7.39 -8.61 6.29
CA GLU A 70 6.41 -8.38 7.36
C GLU A 70 5.13 -9.21 7.22
N PHE A 71 4.81 -9.64 5.99
CA PHE A 71 3.64 -10.46 5.69
C PHE A 71 3.99 -11.90 5.30
N SER A 72 5.27 -12.30 5.42
CA SER A 72 5.77 -13.64 5.03
C SER A 72 5.20 -14.81 5.84
N ASP A 73 4.68 -14.52 7.03
CA ASP A 73 3.97 -15.48 7.89
C ASP A 73 2.53 -15.77 7.43
N ILE A 74 2.01 -14.96 6.50
CA ILE A 74 0.67 -15.14 5.96
C ILE A 74 0.79 -15.95 4.67
N SER A 75 0.56 -17.25 4.80
CA SER A 75 0.59 -18.24 3.72
C SER A 75 -0.33 -17.89 2.53
N GLU A 76 -1.39 -17.10 2.77
CA GLU A 76 -2.32 -16.59 1.75
C GLU A 76 -1.70 -15.47 0.91
N ILE A 77 -0.84 -14.64 1.50
CA ILE A 77 -0.15 -13.52 0.83
C ILE A 77 1.00 -14.05 -0.02
N LYS A 78 1.68 -15.11 0.39
CA LYS A 78 2.68 -15.79 -0.45
C LYS A 78 2.11 -16.21 -1.81
N LYS A 79 0.90 -16.78 -1.84
CA LYS A 79 0.22 -17.14 -3.10
C LYS A 79 -0.05 -15.91 -3.97
N LEU A 80 -0.45 -14.80 -3.35
CA LEU A 80 -0.66 -13.55 -4.07
C LEU A 80 0.66 -12.99 -4.63
N ILE A 81 1.73 -12.92 -3.83
CA ILE A 81 3.05 -12.45 -4.28
C ILE A 81 3.55 -13.29 -5.46
N THR A 82 3.43 -14.62 -5.39
CA THR A 82 3.79 -15.53 -6.49
C THR A 82 2.94 -15.31 -7.75
N LEU A 83 1.67 -14.90 -7.62
CA LEU A 83 0.79 -14.59 -8.76
C LEU A 83 0.99 -13.16 -9.32
N LEU A 84 1.73 -12.32 -8.61
CA LEU A 84 2.03 -10.93 -8.99
C LEU A 84 3.43 -10.77 -9.59
N GLN A 85 4.29 -11.79 -9.46
CA GLN A 85 5.56 -11.93 -10.18
C GLN A 85 5.34 -12.46 -11.60
#